data_AF-A0A965TXF4-F1
#
_entry.id   AF-A0A965TXF4-F1
#
_cell.length_a   1.000
_cell.length_b   1.000
_cell.length_c   1.000
_cell.angle_alpha   90.00
_cell.angle_beta   90.00
_cell.angle_gamma   90.00
#
_symmetry.space_group_name_H-M   'P 1'
#
loop_
_entity.id
_entity.type
_entity.pdbx_description
1 polymer ?
#
loop_
_entity_poly.entity_id
_entity_poly.type
_entity_poly.pdbx_seq_one_letter_code
_entity_poly.pdbx_strand_id
1 'polypeptide(L)'
;WMIWDAKSVVLEVENYVEAVILSAQTALRDAIGKHELSHLLSDREELGKEIQMALDAKTTPWGVTILSIEITDIIIPKDLENVMSKRAQAEREKQSRVILAEAEVSIAEKFTQAATKYDEHPHAMQLRAMNMIYEGIRQNNSMMLMPSSMIDSFNLGTALSSVALQNIEGLKTKENRDDSDTKR
;
A
#
# COMPACT_ATOMS: atom_id res chain seq x y z
N TRP A 1 -27.15 10.56 28.94
CA TRP A 1 -27.09 10.22 30.38
C TRP A 1 -28.48 9.84 30.88
N MET A 2 -28.57 9.22 32.05
CA MET A 2 -29.83 8.95 32.75
C MET A 2 -29.66 9.24 34.25
N ILE A 3 -30.71 9.74 34.89
CA ILE A 3 -30.76 9.89 36.34
C ILE A 3 -31.29 8.58 36.92
N TRP A 4 -30.51 7.93 37.78
CA TRP A 4 -30.92 6.69 38.45
C TRP A 4 -31.37 6.95 39.90
N ASP A 5 -30.83 7.98 40.55
CA ASP A 5 -31.26 8.42 41.89
C ASP A 5 -31.57 9.92 41.94
N ALA A 6 -32.86 10.24 41.90
CA ALA A 6 -33.36 11.61 41.96
C ALA A 6 -33.07 12.30 43.31
N LYS A 7 -32.94 11.55 44.40
CA LYS A 7 -32.69 12.13 45.73
C LYS A 7 -31.25 12.64 45.82
N SER A 8 -30.29 11.83 45.38
CA SER A 8 -28.87 12.22 45.37
C SER A 8 -28.61 13.41 44.45
N VAL A 9 -29.26 13.45 43.27
CA VAL A 9 -29.16 14.59 42.34
C VAL A 9 -29.52 15.92 42.99
N VAL A 10 -30.59 15.95 43.80
CA VAL A 10 -31.10 17.19 44.41
C VAL A 10 -30.28 17.61 45.64
N LEU A 11 -29.69 16.66 46.35
CA LEU A 11 -28.98 16.92 47.60
C LEU A 11 -27.49 17.21 47.42
N GLU A 12 -26.84 16.58 46.45
CA GLU A 12 -25.39 16.63 46.28
C GLU A 12 -24.92 17.77 45.38
N VAL A 13 -25.78 18.27 44.48
CA VAL A 13 -25.39 19.29 43.49
C VAL A 13 -26.51 20.31 43.29
N GLU A 14 -26.17 21.60 43.34
CA GLU A 14 -27.11 22.71 43.09
C GLU A 14 -27.66 22.66 41.64
N ASN A 15 -26.76 22.54 40.65
CA ASN A 15 -27.10 22.38 39.24
C ASN A 15 -26.37 21.18 38.63
N TYR A 16 -27.00 19.99 38.68
CA TYR A 16 -26.40 18.75 38.17
C TYR A 16 -26.05 18.82 36.68
N VAL A 17 -26.84 19.53 35.86
CA VAL A 17 -26.60 19.64 34.41
C VAL A 17 -25.26 20.35 34.16
N GLU A 18 -25.05 21.47 34.83
CA GLU A 18 -23.82 22.26 34.70
C GLU A 18 -22.60 21.51 35.26
N ALA A 19 -22.75 20.86 36.41
CA ALA A 19 -21.68 20.06 37.01
C ALA A 19 -21.23 18.91 36.11
N VAL A 20 -22.17 18.23 35.44
CA VAL A 20 -21.81 17.15 34.51
C VAL A 20 -21.16 17.72 33.25
N ILE A 21 -21.61 18.85 32.70
CA ILE A 21 -20.96 19.51 31.55
C ILE A 21 -19.52 19.91 31.91
N LEU A 22 -19.29 20.54 33.06
CA LEU A 22 -17.95 20.95 33.50
C LEU A 22 -17.04 19.73 33.73
N SER A 23 -17.60 18.66 34.29
CA SER A 23 -16.87 17.41 34.49
C SER A 23 -16.51 16.75 33.17
N ALA A 24 -17.43 16.76 32.19
CA ALA A 24 -17.19 16.25 30.85
C ALA A 24 -16.10 17.05 30.13
N GLN A 25 -16.12 18.39 30.22
CA GLN A 25 -15.08 19.24 29.66
C GLN A 25 -13.72 18.98 30.30
N THR A 26 -13.69 18.76 31.62
CA THR A 26 -12.46 18.45 32.34
C THR A 26 -11.90 17.09 31.93
N ALA A 27 -12.76 16.06 31.84
CA ALA A 27 -12.39 14.72 31.39
C ALA A 27 -11.90 14.74 29.93
N LEU A 28 -12.58 15.46 29.04
CA LEU A 28 -12.18 15.63 27.65
C LEU A 28 -10.81 16.32 27.54
N ARG A 29 -10.59 17.39 28.30
CA ARG A 29 -9.31 18.12 28.31
C ARG A 29 -8.16 17.24 28.80
N ASP A 30 -8.40 16.45 29.85
CA ASP A 30 -7.42 15.52 30.40
C ASP A 30 -7.07 14.42 29.39
N ALA A 31 -8.07 13.84 28.73
CA ALA A 31 -7.87 12.83 27.69
C ALA A 31 -7.08 13.38 26.48
N ILE A 32 -7.41 14.57 25.99
CA ILE A 32 -6.69 15.22 24.90
C ILE A 32 -5.22 15.52 25.29
N GLY A 33 -4.95 15.81 26.56
CA GLY A 33 -3.59 16.09 27.05
C GLY A 33 -2.70 14.87 27.19
N LYS A 34 -3.27 13.68 27.43
CA LYS A 34 -2.52 12.42 27.61
C LYS A 34 -2.17 11.73 26.30
N HIS A 35 -2.98 11.94 25.26
CA HIS A 35 -2.86 11.25 23.98
C HIS A 35 -2.26 12.14 22.90
N GLU A 36 -1.49 11.55 21.98
CA GLU A 36 -1.05 12.27 20.78
C GLU A 36 -2.24 12.54 19.85
N LEU A 37 -2.21 13.67 19.14
CA LEU A 37 -3.27 14.06 18.20
C LEU A 37 -3.54 12.99 17.12
N SER A 38 -2.52 12.26 16.67
CA SER A 38 -2.65 11.14 15.73
C SER A 38 -3.55 10.02 16.27
N HIS A 39 -3.41 9.70 17.56
CA HIS A 39 -4.23 8.71 18.26
C HIS A 39 -5.67 9.20 18.41
N LEU A 40 -5.84 10.49 18.76
CA LEU A 40 -7.17 11.12 18.84
C LEU A 40 -7.97 11.03 17.53
N LEU A 41 -7.28 11.10 16.39
CA LEU A 41 -7.89 11.06 15.07
C LEU A 41 -8.18 9.63 14.59
N SER A 42 -7.38 8.65 15.01
CA SER A 42 -7.45 7.26 14.55
C SER A 42 -8.41 6.43 15.40
N ASP A 43 -8.32 6.55 16.74
CA ASP A 43 -8.94 5.63 17.70
C ASP A 43 -10.02 6.32 18.56
N ARG A 44 -11.00 6.94 17.88
CA ARG A 44 -12.07 7.73 18.54
C ARG A 44 -12.93 6.92 19.51
N GLU A 45 -13.18 5.65 19.19
CA GLU A 45 -14.02 4.77 20.02
C GLU A 45 -13.34 4.45 21.35
N GLU A 46 -12.03 4.23 21.34
CA GLU A 46 -11.24 3.94 22.53
C GLU A 46 -11.21 5.16 23.48
N LEU A 47 -10.97 6.35 22.93
CA LEU A 47 -11.08 7.60 23.68
C LEU A 47 -12.47 7.86 24.23
N GLY A 48 -13.51 7.58 23.45
CA GLY A 48 -14.89 7.69 23.90
C GLY A 48 -15.15 6.84 25.14
N LYS A 49 -14.65 5.59 25.14
CA LYS A 49 -14.75 4.67 26.29
C LYS A 49 -13.95 5.18 27.50
N GLU A 50 -12.73 5.67 27.30
CA GLU A 50 -11.91 6.21 28.39
C GLU A 50 -12.59 7.41 29.06
N ILE A 51 -13.07 8.37 28.25
CA ILE A 51 -13.79 9.55 28.75
C ILE A 51 -15.09 9.14 29.44
N GLN A 52 -15.81 8.15 28.89
CA GLN A 52 -17.02 7.62 29.50
C GLN A 52 -16.74 7.06 30.90
N MET A 53 -15.73 6.21 31.04
CA MET A 53 -15.36 5.62 32.33
C MET A 53 -14.94 6.69 33.34
N ALA A 54 -14.12 7.66 32.91
CA ALA A 54 -13.67 8.74 33.76
C ALA A 54 -14.82 9.65 34.24
N LEU A 55 -15.82 9.86 33.38
CA LEU A 55 -16.96 10.72 33.70
C LEU A 55 -18.02 9.97 34.52
N ASP A 56 -18.27 8.69 34.25
CA ASP A 56 -19.19 7.85 35.03
C ASP A 56 -18.73 7.72 36.48
N ALA A 57 -17.43 7.52 36.70
CA ALA A 57 -16.83 7.48 38.03
C ALA A 57 -17.05 8.76 38.86
N LYS A 58 -17.09 9.93 38.19
CA LYS A 58 -17.33 11.23 38.83
C LYS A 58 -18.82 11.54 39.04
N THR A 59 -19.69 11.01 38.17
CA THR A 59 -21.11 11.35 38.14
C THR A 59 -22.00 10.37 38.92
N THR A 60 -21.51 9.15 39.18
CA THR A 60 -22.19 8.15 40.01
C THR A 60 -22.58 8.67 41.41
N PRO A 61 -21.71 9.40 42.15
CA PRO A 61 -22.08 9.98 43.45
C PRO A 61 -23.24 10.98 43.37
N TRP A 62 -23.45 11.60 42.20
CA TRP A 62 -24.53 12.56 41.98
C TRP A 62 -25.84 11.90 41.56
N GLY A 63 -25.92 10.56 41.48
CA GLY A 63 -27.12 9.86 41.02
C GLY A 63 -27.32 9.90 39.50
N VAL A 64 -26.28 10.23 38.74
CA VAL A 64 -26.29 10.30 37.27
C VAL A 64 -25.38 9.22 36.69
N THR A 65 -25.87 8.50 35.69
CA THR A 65 -25.09 7.49 34.95
C THR A 65 -24.94 7.89 33.49
N ILE A 66 -23.75 7.64 32.93
CA ILE A 66 -23.44 7.95 31.54
C ILE A 66 -23.53 6.72 30.66
N LEU A 67 -24.49 6.75 29.73
CA LEU A 67 -24.78 5.66 28.81
C LEU A 67 -23.73 5.53 27.70
N SER A 68 -23.37 6.64 27.06
CA SER A 68 -22.40 6.68 25.98
C SER A 68 -21.88 8.10 25.78
N ILE A 69 -20.67 8.20 25.21
CA ILE A 69 -20.05 9.45 24.77
C ILE A 69 -19.61 9.25 23.32
N GLU A 70 -19.90 10.23 22.47
CA GLU A 70 -19.50 10.24 21.07
C GLU A 70 -18.79 11.55 20.76
N ILE A 71 -17.67 11.45 20.03
CA ILE A 71 -16.89 12.61 19.60
C ILE A 71 -17.37 12.98 18.20
N THR A 72 -17.98 14.16 18.07
CA THR A 72 -18.52 14.65 16.78
C THR A 72 -17.39 15.20 15.89
N ASP A 73 -16.94 16.42 16.14
CA ASP A 73 -16.01 17.14 15.27
C ASP A 73 -14.75 17.60 16.01
N ILE A 74 -13.59 17.37 15.39
CA ILE A 74 -12.29 17.89 15.83
C ILE A 74 -11.83 18.90 14.78
N ILE A 75 -11.82 20.18 15.15
CA ILE A 75 -11.38 21.25 14.26
C ILE A 75 -9.87 21.43 14.44
N ILE A 76 -9.10 21.01 13.44
CA ILE A 76 -7.65 21.21 13.41
C ILE A 76 -7.35 22.55 12.71
N PRO A 77 -6.47 23.40 13.26
CA PRO A 77 -6.05 24.61 12.58
C PRO A 77 -5.28 24.29 11.30
N LYS A 78 -5.52 25.06 10.23
CA LYS A 78 -4.91 24.85 8.89
C LYS A 78 -3.38 24.78 8.91
N ASP A 79 -2.73 25.54 9.79
CA ASP A 79 -1.27 25.52 9.91
C ASP A 79 -0.75 24.15 10.35
N LEU A 80 -1.43 23.51 11.30
CA LEU A 80 -1.08 22.18 11.80
C LEU A 80 -1.43 21.08 10.78
N GLU A 81 -2.58 21.21 10.11
CA GLU A 81 -3.01 20.28 9.07
C GLU A 81 -1.97 20.13 7.95
N ASN A 82 -1.38 21.24 7.50
CA ASN A 82 -0.32 21.25 6.50
C ASN A 82 0.94 20.51 6.96
N VAL A 83 1.36 20.73 8.21
CA VAL A 83 2.55 20.06 8.79
C VAL A 83 2.29 18.57 8.97
N MET A 84 1.11 18.19 9.46
CA MET A 84 0.70 16.80 9.63
C MET A 84 0.63 16.07 8.29
N SER A 85 0.04 16.67 7.26
CA SER A 85 0.01 16.08 5.92
C SER A 85 1.41 15.83 5.38
N LYS A 86 2.32 16.79 5.51
CA LYS A 86 3.73 16.62 5.09
C LYS A 86 4.42 15.50 5.86
N ARG A 87 4.23 15.43 7.18
CA ARG A 87 4.80 14.37 8.03
C ARG A 87 4.22 13.00 7.65
N ALA A 88 2.92 12.90 7.46
CA ALA A 88 2.23 11.67 7.09
C ALA A 88 2.69 11.16 5.71
N GLN A 89 2.87 12.06 4.75
CA GLN A 89 3.40 11.72 3.43
C GLN A 89 4.84 11.19 3.52
N ALA A 90 5.70 11.88 4.28
CA ALA A 90 7.09 11.45 4.46
C ALA A 90 7.19 10.07 5.15
N GLU A 91 6.38 9.82 6.18
CA GLU A 91 6.36 8.52 6.86
C GLU A 91 5.82 7.42 5.94
N ARG A 92 4.74 7.68 5.17
CA ARG A 92 4.23 6.73 4.19
C ARG A 92 5.25 6.41 3.10
N GLU A 93 5.98 7.41 2.61
CA GLU A 93 7.01 7.22 1.60
C GLU A 93 8.18 6.41 2.15
N LYS A 94 8.60 6.69 3.39
CA LYS A 94 9.60 5.89 4.11
C LYS A 94 9.14 4.45 4.29
N GLN A 95 7.93 4.23 4.79
CA GLN A 95 7.37 2.89 4.98
C GLN A 95 7.26 2.13 3.65
N SER A 96 6.83 2.80 2.59
CA SER A 96 6.77 2.21 1.24
C SER A 96 8.15 1.76 0.77
N ARG A 97 9.20 2.56 1.01
CA ARG A 97 10.58 2.19 0.69
C ARG A 97 11.09 1.00 1.51
N VAL A 98 10.77 0.95 2.80
CA VAL A 98 11.16 -0.18 3.66
C VAL A 98 10.50 -1.47 3.18
N ILE A 99 9.19 -1.43 2.92
CA ILE A 99 8.44 -2.59 2.40
C ILE A 99 9.01 -3.05 1.06
N LEU A 100 9.35 -2.13 0.16
CA LEU A 100 9.97 -2.47 -1.12
C LEU A 100 11.33 -3.15 -0.93
N ALA A 101 12.19 -2.60 -0.07
CA ALA A 101 13.50 -3.17 0.23
C ALA A 101 13.39 -4.57 0.86
N GLU A 102 12.46 -4.77 1.79
CA GLU A 102 12.17 -6.07 2.38
C GLU A 102 11.64 -7.07 1.34
N ALA A 103 10.76 -6.61 0.45
CA ALA A 103 10.27 -7.41 -0.65
C ALA A 103 11.40 -7.81 -1.60
N GLU A 104 12.34 -6.91 -1.93
CA GLU A 104 13.50 -7.21 -2.77
C GLU A 104 14.38 -8.30 -2.16
N VAL A 105 14.65 -8.24 -0.86
CA VAL A 105 15.42 -9.29 -0.15
C VAL A 105 14.69 -10.63 -0.23
N SER A 106 13.39 -10.65 0.07
CA SER A 106 12.59 -11.87 0.00
C SER A 106 12.55 -12.45 -1.43
N ILE A 107 12.44 -11.60 -2.44
CA ILE A 107 12.49 -11.99 -3.86
C ILE A 107 13.86 -12.58 -4.21
N ALA A 108 14.95 -11.96 -3.78
CA ALA A 108 16.32 -12.45 -4.04
C ALA A 108 16.56 -13.83 -3.41
N GLU A 109 16.08 -14.06 -2.19
CA GLU A 109 16.13 -15.37 -1.54
C GLU A 109 15.35 -16.43 -2.34
N LYS A 110 14.14 -16.08 -2.79
CA LYS A 110 13.32 -16.98 -3.61
C LYS A 110 13.96 -17.27 -4.97
N PHE A 111 14.61 -16.29 -5.59
CA PHE A 111 15.37 -16.51 -6.82
C PHE A 111 16.57 -17.42 -6.60
N THR A 112 17.28 -17.28 -5.49
CA THR A 112 18.40 -18.15 -5.14
C THR A 112 17.92 -19.60 -4.96
N GLN A 113 16.83 -19.80 -4.21
CA GLN A 113 16.20 -21.12 -4.06
C GLN A 113 15.76 -21.69 -5.41
N ALA A 114 15.16 -20.88 -6.28
CA ALA A 114 14.75 -21.31 -7.62
C ALA A 114 15.96 -21.70 -8.48
N ALA A 115 17.04 -20.91 -8.45
CA ALA A 115 18.28 -21.20 -9.18
C ALA A 115 18.89 -22.54 -8.75
N THR A 116 19.03 -22.79 -7.45
CA THR A 116 19.50 -24.08 -6.94
C THR A 116 18.62 -25.24 -7.43
N LYS A 117 17.30 -25.06 -7.47
CA LYS A 117 16.37 -26.07 -7.99
C LYS A 117 16.47 -26.29 -9.49
N TYR A 118 16.79 -25.25 -10.27
CA TYR A 118 17.05 -25.39 -11.70
C TYR A 118 18.38 -26.07 -11.98
N ASP A 119 19.42 -25.82 -11.17
CA ASP A 119 20.71 -26.52 -11.28
C ASP A 119 20.54 -28.02 -10.99
N GLU A 120 19.72 -28.40 -10.01
CA GLU A 120 19.37 -29.80 -9.73
C GLU A 120 18.60 -30.48 -10.88
N HIS A 121 17.82 -29.72 -11.67
CA HIS A 121 16.90 -30.26 -12.68
C HIS A 121 16.98 -29.50 -14.02
N PRO A 122 17.90 -29.87 -14.94
CA PRO A 122 18.11 -29.14 -16.20
C PRO A 122 16.87 -28.97 -17.08
N HIS A 123 15.95 -29.95 -17.08
CA HIS A 123 14.70 -29.87 -17.83
C HIS A 123 13.72 -28.81 -17.29
N ALA A 124 13.79 -28.46 -16.00
CA ALA A 124 12.92 -27.44 -15.40
C ALA A 124 13.24 -26.03 -15.93
N MET A 125 14.51 -25.73 -16.18
CA MET A 125 14.93 -24.47 -16.78
C MET A 125 14.43 -24.33 -18.22
N GLN A 126 14.46 -25.42 -18.98
CA GLN A 126 13.92 -25.46 -20.34
C GLN A 126 12.40 -25.19 -20.37
N LEU A 127 11.64 -25.78 -19.45
CA LEU A 127 10.20 -25.52 -19.33
C LEU A 127 9.90 -24.06 -18.95
N ARG A 128 10.72 -23.46 -18.06
CA ARG A 128 10.62 -22.04 -17.71
C ARG A 128 10.88 -21.13 -18.92
N ALA A 129 11.90 -21.44 -19.73
CA ALA A 129 12.19 -20.69 -20.95
C ALA A 129 11.01 -20.74 -21.94
N MET A 130 10.39 -21.92 -22.12
CA MET A 130 9.19 -22.07 -22.96
C MET A 130 8.00 -21.28 -22.41
N ASN A 131 7.77 -21.29 -21.08
CA ASN A 131 6.70 -20.52 -20.48
C ASN A 131 6.91 -19.00 -20.63
N MET A 132 8.14 -18.50 -20.49
CA MET A 132 8.45 -17.08 -20.74
C MET A 132 8.15 -16.67 -22.19
N ILE A 133 8.48 -17.53 -23.16
CA ILE A 133 8.15 -17.29 -24.57
C ILE A 133 6.63 -17.24 -24.76
N TYR A 134 5.89 -18.17 -24.15
CA TYR A 134 4.43 -18.21 -24.22
C TYR A 134 3.77 -16.98 -23.58
N GLU A 135 4.23 -16.55 -22.39
CA GLU A 135 3.76 -15.35 -21.72
C GLU A 135 4.05 -14.07 -22.53
N GLY A 136 5.24 -13.99 -23.15
CA GLY A 136 5.62 -12.87 -24.02
C GLY A 136 4.74 -12.76 -25.28
N ILE A 137 4.45 -13.89 -25.93
CA ILE A 137 3.54 -13.94 -27.09
C ILE A 137 2.11 -13.55 -26.69
N ARG A 138 1.67 -13.96 -25.50
CA ARG A 138 0.33 -13.64 -24.98
C ARG A 138 0.15 -12.16 -24.64
N GLN A 139 1.21 -11.43 -24.27
CA GLN A 139 1.13 -10.01 -23.90
C GLN A 139 1.31 -9.01 -25.06
N ASN A 140 1.35 -9.44 -26.33
CA ASN A 140 1.43 -8.56 -27.51
C ASN A 140 2.64 -7.57 -27.51
N ASN A 141 3.74 -7.89 -26.81
CA ASN A 141 4.88 -6.99 -26.69
C ASN A 141 6.05 -7.50 -27.57
N SER A 142 6.14 -6.99 -28.80
CA SER A 142 7.15 -7.40 -29.79
C SER A 142 8.58 -6.92 -29.49
N MET A 143 8.82 -6.26 -28.35
CA MET A 143 10.14 -5.82 -27.91
C MET A 143 10.50 -6.50 -26.58
N MET A 144 11.35 -7.52 -26.67
CA MET A 144 11.81 -8.33 -25.55
C MET A 144 13.30 -8.08 -25.32
N LEU A 145 13.65 -7.62 -24.11
CA LEU A 145 15.04 -7.44 -23.68
C LEU A 145 15.55 -8.79 -23.17
N MET A 146 16.19 -9.57 -24.04
CA MET A 146 16.78 -10.86 -23.67
C MET A 146 18.23 -10.68 -23.21
N PRO A 147 18.67 -11.33 -22.11
CA PRO A 147 20.08 -11.43 -21.79
C PRO A 147 20.85 -12.09 -22.94
N SER A 148 22.00 -11.53 -23.31
CA SER A 148 22.83 -12.02 -24.43
C SER A 148 23.19 -13.51 -24.32
N SER A 149 23.34 -14.02 -23.10
CA SER A 149 23.63 -15.43 -22.82
C SER A 149 22.55 -16.42 -23.31
N MET A 150 21.30 -15.98 -23.49
CA MET A 150 20.27 -16.82 -24.10
C MET A 150 20.37 -16.82 -25.63
N ILE A 151 20.79 -15.71 -26.25
CA ILE A 151 20.96 -15.59 -27.71
C ILE A 151 22.18 -16.38 -28.19
N ASP A 152 23.14 -16.66 -27.32
CA ASP A 152 24.29 -17.51 -27.65
C ASP A 152 23.95 -19.00 -27.57
N SER A 153 23.05 -19.41 -26.68
CA SER A 153 22.68 -20.82 -26.50
C SER A 153 21.64 -21.30 -27.53
N PHE A 154 20.70 -20.44 -27.91
CA PHE A 154 19.94 -20.62 -29.13
C PHE A 154 20.78 -20.02 -30.25
N ASN A 155 21.32 -20.80 -31.18
CA ASN A 155 22.17 -20.34 -32.32
C ASN A 155 21.44 -19.36 -33.28
N LEU A 156 20.90 -18.26 -32.75
CA LEU A 156 20.01 -17.29 -33.38
C LEU A 156 20.82 -16.31 -34.22
N GLY A 157 22.09 -16.07 -33.87
CA GLY A 157 23.02 -15.28 -34.68
C GLY A 157 23.24 -15.86 -36.07
N THR A 158 23.27 -17.18 -36.22
CA THR A 158 23.37 -17.84 -37.54
C THR A 158 22.02 -17.97 -38.23
N ALA A 159 20.92 -18.14 -37.48
CA ALA A 159 19.57 -18.15 -38.05
C ALA A 159 19.19 -16.77 -38.62
N LEU A 160 19.51 -15.69 -37.91
CA LEU A 160 19.27 -14.31 -38.37
C LEU A 160 20.19 -13.94 -39.53
N SER A 161 21.47 -14.37 -39.52
CA SER A 161 22.38 -14.12 -40.64
C SER A 161 21.97 -14.89 -41.89
N SER A 162 21.51 -16.14 -41.77
CA SER A 162 21.02 -16.92 -42.91
C SER A 162 19.72 -16.35 -43.50
N VAL A 163 18.79 -15.86 -42.67
CA VAL A 163 17.57 -15.17 -43.15
C VAL A 163 17.90 -13.81 -43.78
N ALA A 164 18.86 -13.06 -43.22
CA ALA A 164 19.31 -11.81 -43.81
C ALA A 164 20.04 -12.04 -45.15
N LEU A 165 20.87 -13.07 -45.24
CA LEU A 165 21.53 -13.47 -46.49
C LEU A 165 20.52 -13.96 -47.54
N GLN A 166 19.50 -14.70 -47.15
CA GLN A 166 18.40 -15.10 -48.04
C GLN A 166 17.62 -13.90 -48.58
N ASN A 167 17.38 -12.87 -47.75
CA ASN A 167 16.72 -11.65 -48.22
C ASN A 167 17.63 -10.82 -49.15
N ILE A 168 18.95 -10.81 -48.94
CA ILE A 168 19.91 -10.15 -49.84
C ILE A 168 20.03 -10.89 -51.19
N GLU A 169 20.01 -12.22 -51.20
CA GLU A 169 19.94 -13.01 -52.45
C GLU A 169 18.61 -12.81 -53.20
N GLY A 170 17.50 -12.67 -52.48
CA GLY A 170 16.19 -12.33 -53.04
C GLY A 170 16.14 -10.94 -53.68
N LEU A 171 16.90 -9.98 -53.15
CA LEU A 171 17.01 -8.62 -53.73
C LEU A 171 17.86 -8.61 -55.01
N LYS A 172 18.98 -9.34 -55.07
CA LYS A 172 19.76 -9.49 -56.32
C LYS A 172 18.99 -10.17 -57.45
N THR A 173 18.07 -11.07 -57.11
CA THR A 173 17.24 -11.79 -58.10
C THR A 173 16.10 -10.91 -58.66
N LYS A 174 15.65 -9.89 -57.89
CA LYS A 174 14.66 -8.90 -58.35
C LYS A 174 15.27 -7.84 -59.27
N GLU A 175 16.49 -7.38 -58.98
CA GLU A 175 17.18 -6.38 -59.82
C GLU A 175 17.43 -6.89 -61.26
N ASN A 176 17.73 -8.20 -61.42
CA ASN A 176 17.91 -8.82 -62.74
C ASN A 176 16.60 -9.08 -63.51
N ARG A 177 15.43 -8.97 -62.86
CA ARG A 177 14.11 -9.07 -63.53
C ARG A 177 13.63 -7.72 -64.05
N ASP A 178 13.86 -6.63 -63.32
CA ASP A 178 13.46 -5.27 -63.75
C ASP A 178 14.24 -4.77 -64.98
N ASP A 179 15.51 -5.16 -65.14
CA ASP A 179 16.30 -4.80 -66.34
C ASP A 179 15.83 -5.53 -67.61
N SER A 180 15.08 -6.63 -67.49
CA SER A 180 14.55 -7.38 -68.63
C SER A 180 13.19 -6.88 -69.14
N ASP A 181 12.41 -6.19 -68.30
CA ASP A 181 11.09 -5.64 -68.67
C ASP A 181 11.17 -4.19 -69.21
N THR A 182 12.32 -3.53 -69.09
CA THR A 182 12.52 -2.15 -69.61
C THR A 182 12.96 -2.13 -71.09
N LYS A 183 13.06 -3.29 -71.75
CA LYS A 183 13.57 -3.43 -73.14
C LYS A 183 12.58 -4.04 -74.14
N ARG A 184 11.28 -3.87 -73.92
CA ARG A 184 10.22 -4.13 -74.92
C ARG A 184 9.54 -2.84 -75.38
#